data_AF-A0AAE5WTV5-F1
#
_entry.id   AF-A0AAE5WTV5-F1
#
_cell.length_a   1.000
_cell.length_b   1.000
_cell.length_c   1.000
_cell.angle_alpha   90.00
_cell.angle_beta   90.00
_cell.angle_gamma   90.00
#
_symmetry.space_group_name_H-M   'P 1'
#
loop_
_entity.id
_entity.type
_entity.pdbx_description
1 polymer ?
#
loop_
_entity_poly.entity_id
_entity_poly.type
_entity_poly.pdbx_seq_one_letter_code
_entity_poly.pdbx_strand_id
1 'polypeptide(L)'
;MALSGAFVDSHITAWSATLAASYRPYRGRWPARLFHHAPIENAVAILRDGNLRSRNDAQNVRVRDVAGVGVIDARNHAHEFGRIYFRPRTPTQWHIEGIRKHGECAHGENAHAPILIMFVFDARSVLLQDGVCFSDRNMQLASASVGDTEAYFSSIPFDKVYHEGDIAGDRSIIDHRCAEVLVASPMPLAQTLQWIYCRTDAEASTLLHMLGPDANGWRDRVLVSDDLLVFDKRFVYVEKVAIARDGVIAQLSPRQDYAPIDIHVEVWSSDGVKRVDYRNLASPARPPLPSTSWRFPAQLQDGNYLVKIHLESHLGFASFMDVGNNIFL
;
A
#
# COMPACT_ATOMS: atom_id res chain seq x y z
N MET A 1 -8.97 21.54 -18.74
CA MET A 1 -9.69 22.48 -17.84
C MET A 1 -10.01 21.72 -16.55
N ALA A 2 -10.08 22.36 -15.38
CA ALA A 2 -10.57 21.66 -14.19
C ALA A 2 -12.04 21.24 -14.37
N LEU A 3 -12.44 20.10 -13.79
CA LEU A 3 -13.85 19.71 -13.72
C LEU A 3 -14.63 20.71 -12.85
N SER A 4 -15.92 20.91 -13.10
CA SER A 4 -16.72 21.75 -12.22
C SER A 4 -17.04 21.04 -10.89
N GLY A 5 -17.16 21.82 -9.80
CA GLY A 5 -17.56 21.30 -8.49
C GLY A 5 -18.87 20.51 -8.53
N ALA A 6 -19.89 21.06 -9.19
CA ALA A 6 -21.19 20.41 -9.32
C ALA A 6 -21.12 19.07 -10.07
N PHE A 7 -20.30 18.99 -11.12
CA PHE A 7 -20.08 17.75 -11.86
C PHE A 7 -19.42 16.68 -10.99
N VAL A 8 -18.34 17.04 -10.29
CA VAL A 8 -17.62 16.11 -9.40
C VAL A 8 -18.53 15.63 -8.26
N ASP A 9 -19.25 16.53 -7.60
CA ASP A 9 -20.15 16.21 -6.48
C ASP A 9 -21.30 15.28 -6.94
N SER A 10 -21.84 15.51 -8.14
CA SER A 10 -22.84 14.64 -8.77
C SER A 10 -22.28 13.26 -9.09
N HIS A 11 -21.08 13.18 -9.67
CA HIS A 11 -20.42 11.91 -9.97
C HIS A 11 -20.21 11.08 -8.69
N ILE A 12 -19.62 11.69 -7.66
CA ILE A 12 -19.33 11.03 -6.38
C ILE A 12 -20.63 10.51 -5.78
N THR A 13 -21.66 11.35 -5.67
CA THR A 13 -22.93 10.98 -5.07
C THR A 13 -23.61 9.83 -5.81
N ALA A 14 -23.67 9.90 -7.14
CA ALA A 14 -24.29 8.86 -7.97
C ALA A 14 -23.58 7.51 -7.80
N TRP A 15 -22.25 7.46 -8.00
CA TRP A 15 -21.51 6.21 -7.88
C TRP A 15 -21.43 5.68 -6.46
N SER A 16 -21.35 6.56 -5.45
CA SER A 16 -21.38 6.14 -4.05
C SER A 16 -22.70 5.43 -3.73
N ALA A 17 -23.83 5.98 -4.16
CA ALA A 17 -25.14 5.35 -3.97
C ALA A 17 -25.25 4.01 -4.72
N THR A 18 -24.85 3.97 -6.00
CA THR A 18 -24.88 2.74 -6.83
C THR A 18 -24.04 1.62 -6.20
N LEU A 19 -22.83 1.94 -5.74
CA LEU A 19 -21.92 0.94 -5.18
C LEU A 19 -22.31 0.52 -3.76
N ALA A 20 -22.89 1.42 -2.95
CA ALA A 20 -23.42 1.11 -1.63
C ALA A 20 -24.62 0.15 -1.67
N ALA A 21 -25.43 0.19 -2.73
CA ALA A 21 -26.55 -0.71 -2.94
C ALA A 21 -26.15 -2.14 -3.39
N SER A 22 -24.85 -2.39 -3.61
CA SER A 22 -24.35 -3.69 -4.05
C SER A 22 -24.07 -4.64 -2.88
N TYR A 23 -23.81 -5.91 -3.19
CA TYR A 23 -23.36 -6.92 -2.22
C TYR A 23 -21.95 -6.62 -1.61
N ARG A 24 -21.27 -5.57 -2.07
CA ARG A 24 -19.99 -5.06 -1.57
C ARG A 24 -20.14 -3.58 -1.19
N PRO A 25 -20.89 -3.26 -0.11
CA PRO A 25 -21.30 -1.88 0.19
C PRO A 25 -20.14 -0.95 0.56
N TYR A 26 -18.98 -1.48 1.00
CA TYR A 26 -17.77 -0.69 1.23
C TYR A 26 -17.31 0.06 -0.03
N ARG A 27 -17.62 -0.44 -1.24
CA ARG A 27 -17.29 0.25 -2.49
C ARG A 27 -18.02 1.58 -2.65
N GLY A 28 -19.14 1.79 -1.94
CA GLY A 28 -19.83 3.09 -1.88
C GLY A 28 -18.92 4.23 -1.40
N ARG A 29 -17.82 3.90 -0.73
CA ARG A 29 -16.83 4.85 -0.24
C ARG A 29 -15.74 5.18 -1.27
N TRP A 30 -15.59 4.40 -2.34
CA TRP A 30 -14.51 4.58 -3.31
C TRP A 30 -14.65 5.86 -4.15
N PRO A 31 -15.83 6.26 -4.67
CA PRO A 31 -15.91 7.42 -5.58
C PRO A 31 -15.47 8.75 -4.95
N ALA A 32 -15.63 8.89 -3.63
CA ALA A 32 -15.15 10.06 -2.90
C ALA A 32 -13.63 10.06 -2.64
N ARG A 33 -12.91 9.04 -3.10
CA ARG A 33 -11.49 8.80 -2.79
C ARG A 33 -10.71 8.43 -4.04
N LEU A 34 -9.43 8.76 -4.05
CA LEU A 34 -8.47 8.29 -5.05
C LEU A 34 -7.30 7.60 -4.34
N PHE A 35 -6.67 6.65 -5.02
CA PHE A 35 -5.75 5.69 -4.41
C PHE A 35 -4.39 5.72 -5.09
N HIS A 36 -3.32 5.86 -4.32
CA HIS A 36 -1.96 5.64 -4.81
C HIS A 36 -1.26 4.62 -3.93
N HIS A 37 -0.67 3.60 -4.53
CA HIS A 37 0.06 2.58 -3.79
C HIS A 37 1.55 2.68 -4.04
N ALA A 38 2.35 2.50 -2.99
CA ALA A 38 3.80 2.53 -3.07
C ALA A 38 4.42 1.49 -2.11
N PRO A 39 5.59 0.91 -2.44
CA PRO A 39 6.41 0.23 -1.45
C PRO A 39 6.76 1.17 -0.30
N ILE A 40 6.88 0.65 0.91
CA ILE A 40 7.14 1.45 2.12
C ILE A 40 8.35 2.39 1.99
N GLU A 41 9.42 1.98 1.30
CA GLU A 41 10.61 2.83 1.12
C GLU A 41 10.30 4.08 0.28
N ASN A 42 9.50 3.93 -0.77
CA ASN A 42 9.05 5.05 -1.60
C ASN A 42 8.01 5.88 -0.86
N ALA A 43 7.13 5.25 -0.08
CA ALA A 43 6.14 5.96 0.73
C ALA A 43 6.83 6.89 1.75
N VAL A 44 7.90 6.43 2.39
CA VAL A 44 8.73 7.27 3.28
C VAL A 44 9.32 8.46 2.53
N ALA A 45 9.83 8.26 1.31
CA ALA A 45 10.34 9.35 0.48
C ALA A 45 9.25 10.38 0.11
N ILE A 46 8.06 9.92 -0.31
CA ILE A 46 6.90 10.75 -0.63
C ILE A 46 6.46 11.59 0.59
N LEU A 47 6.40 10.98 1.76
CA LEU A 47 5.99 11.65 3.00
C LEU A 47 7.02 12.66 3.50
N ARG A 48 8.32 12.41 3.30
CA ARG A 48 9.38 13.38 3.63
C ARG A 48 9.40 14.56 2.69
N ASP A 49 9.22 14.31 1.40
CA ASP A 49 9.14 15.36 0.38
C ASP A 49 7.83 16.16 0.49
N GLY A 50 6.75 15.55 0.97
CA GLY A 50 5.44 16.17 1.08
C GLY A 50 4.69 16.30 -0.24
N ASN A 51 5.19 15.68 -1.32
CA ASN A 51 4.54 15.68 -2.63
C ASN A 51 4.48 14.28 -3.25
N LEU A 52 3.46 14.05 -4.06
CA LEU A 52 3.45 13.00 -5.07
C LEU A 52 4.12 13.53 -6.34
N ARG A 53 5.13 12.81 -6.83
CA ARG A 53 5.92 13.21 -7.99
C ARG A 53 5.81 12.21 -9.13
N SER A 54 5.91 12.71 -10.35
CA SER A 54 5.95 11.89 -11.56
C SER A 54 7.28 11.17 -11.72
N ARG A 55 7.32 10.20 -12.65
CA ARG A 55 8.52 9.39 -12.91
C ARG A 55 9.68 10.21 -13.48
N ASN A 56 9.39 11.27 -14.24
CA ASN A 56 10.40 12.14 -14.86
C ASN A 56 10.82 13.33 -13.97
N ASP A 57 10.15 13.56 -12.84
CA ASP A 57 10.57 14.57 -11.88
C ASP A 57 11.93 14.19 -11.27
N ALA A 58 12.92 15.06 -11.43
CA ALA A 58 14.28 14.85 -10.96
C ALA A 58 14.40 14.70 -9.43
N GLN A 59 13.41 15.18 -8.68
CA GLN A 59 13.35 15.07 -7.22
C GLN A 59 12.60 13.81 -6.76
N ASN A 60 12.10 12.96 -7.68
CA ASN A 60 11.43 11.72 -7.32
C ASN A 60 12.42 10.64 -6.87
N VAL A 61 12.59 10.52 -5.55
CA VAL A 61 13.41 9.47 -4.93
C VAL A 61 12.63 8.15 -4.89
N ARG A 62 13.01 7.22 -5.78
CA ARG A 62 12.47 5.86 -5.83
C ARG A 62 13.49 4.85 -5.35
N VAL A 63 13.44 4.56 -4.06
CA VAL A 63 14.33 3.59 -3.41
C VAL A 63 14.08 2.18 -3.92
N ARG A 64 12.81 1.83 -4.20
CA ARG A 64 12.43 0.54 -4.80
C ARG A 64 11.55 0.76 -6.03
N ASP A 65 12.06 0.43 -7.22
CA ASP A 65 11.24 0.41 -8.44
C ASP A 65 10.57 -0.96 -8.59
N VAL A 66 9.25 -0.99 -8.44
CA VAL A 66 8.42 -2.20 -8.58
C VAL A 66 7.79 -2.33 -9.96
N ALA A 67 8.07 -1.39 -10.86
CA ALA A 67 7.65 -1.53 -12.25
C ALA A 67 8.44 -2.67 -12.89
N GLY A 68 7.72 -3.58 -13.54
CA GLY A 68 8.34 -4.70 -14.24
C GLY A 68 9.31 -4.26 -15.33
N VAL A 69 10.40 -5.01 -15.50
CA VAL A 69 11.35 -4.82 -16.62
C VAL A 69 10.58 -4.90 -17.95
N GLY A 70 10.72 -3.87 -18.80
CA GLY A 70 10.05 -3.78 -20.11
C GLY A 70 8.68 -3.07 -20.11
N VAL A 71 8.11 -2.73 -18.95
CA VAL A 71 6.84 -1.98 -18.86
C VAL A 71 7.06 -0.45 -18.90
N ILE A 72 8.29 -0.01 -18.64
CA ILE A 72 8.68 1.41 -18.52
C ILE A 72 8.87 2.09 -19.88
N ASP A 73 9.20 1.35 -20.95
CA ASP A 73 9.70 1.96 -22.20
C ASP A 73 8.61 2.36 -23.21
N ALA A 74 7.32 2.15 -22.90
CA ALA A 74 6.28 2.28 -23.91
C ALA A 74 5.78 3.72 -24.14
N ARG A 75 5.76 4.62 -23.13
CA ARG A 75 5.13 5.96 -23.24
C ARG A 75 5.71 7.02 -22.29
N ASN A 76 6.65 7.83 -22.78
CA ASN A 76 7.24 8.96 -22.04
C ASN A 76 6.22 9.97 -21.50
N HIS A 77 5.10 10.19 -22.20
CA HIS A 77 4.10 11.16 -21.76
C HIS A 77 3.42 10.78 -20.42
N ALA A 78 3.26 9.48 -20.15
CA ALA A 78 2.72 8.99 -18.88
C ALA A 78 3.65 9.27 -17.69
N HIS A 79 4.94 9.47 -17.95
CA HIS A 79 5.96 9.68 -16.93
C HIS A 79 6.05 11.13 -16.45
N GLU A 80 5.35 12.06 -17.12
CA GLU A 80 5.27 13.47 -16.72
C GLU A 80 4.28 13.70 -15.56
N PHE A 81 3.37 12.76 -15.31
CA PHE A 81 2.30 12.90 -14.32
C PHE A 81 2.50 12.01 -13.09
N GLY A 82 2.03 12.50 -11.94
CA GLY A 82 1.71 11.64 -10.81
C GLY A 82 0.47 10.81 -11.15
N ARG A 83 0.48 9.51 -10.81
CA ARG A 83 -0.61 8.58 -11.16
C ARG A 83 -1.36 8.16 -9.90
N ILE A 84 -2.67 8.39 -9.92
CA ILE A 84 -3.59 8.01 -8.85
C ILE A 84 -4.75 7.23 -9.48
N TYR A 85 -5.25 6.20 -8.81
CA TYR A 85 -6.29 5.31 -9.33
C TYR A 85 -7.66 5.66 -8.75
N PHE A 86 -8.71 5.45 -9.53
CA PHE A 86 -10.09 5.61 -9.06
C PHE A 86 -10.50 4.52 -8.04
N ARG A 87 -9.79 3.39 -7.99
CA ARG A 87 -10.06 2.31 -7.03
C ARG A 87 -8.78 1.66 -6.49
N PRO A 88 -8.84 1.03 -5.31
CA PRO A 88 -7.76 0.18 -4.81
C PRO A 88 -7.84 -1.23 -5.42
N ARG A 89 -6.87 -2.10 -5.12
CA ARG A 89 -6.80 -3.50 -5.60
C ARG A 89 -6.86 -3.59 -7.13
N THR A 90 -6.14 -2.69 -7.80
CA THR A 90 -5.99 -2.73 -9.26
C THR A 90 -5.20 -3.98 -9.66
N PRO A 91 -5.33 -4.47 -10.90
CA PRO A 91 -4.45 -5.51 -11.42
C PRO A 91 -2.96 -5.23 -11.20
N THR A 92 -2.52 -3.97 -11.33
CA THR A 92 -1.13 -3.59 -11.02
C THR A 92 -0.80 -3.85 -9.55
N GLN A 93 -1.66 -3.43 -8.61
CA GLN A 93 -1.48 -3.71 -7.19
C GLN A 93 -1.42 -5.22 -6.91
N TRP A 94 -2.31 -6.00 -7.52
CA TRP A 94 -2.36 -7.46 -7.37
C TRP A 94 -1.03 -8.15 -7.71
N HIS A 95 -0.33 -7.65 -8.73
CA HIS A 95 0.94 -8.22 -9.17
C HIS A 95 2.11 -7.85 -8.25
N ILE A 96 2.04 -6.73 -7.54
CA ILE A 96 3.15 -6.26 -6.69
C ILE A 96 2.90 -6.49 -5.20
N GLU A 97 1.67 -6.56 -4.70
CA GLU A 97 1.41 -6.58 -3.27
C GLU A 97 1.95 -7.88 -2.61
N GLY A 98 2.63 -7.72 -1.47
CA GLY A 98 2.94 -8.80 -0.54
C GLY A 98 4.40 -9.22 -0.49
N ILE A 99 4.75 -9.93 0.59
CA ILE A 99 6.06 -10.57 0.78
C ILE A 99 6.08 -11.88 0.01
N ARG A 100 6.79 -11.91 -1.12
CA ARG A 100 6.81 -13.06 -2.02
C ARG A 100 8.10 -13.85 -1.86
N LYS A 101 8.01 -15.14 -2.17
CA LYS A 101 9.17 -16.02 -2.25
C LYS A 101 9.96 -15.75 -3.52
N HIS A 102 11.20 -16.23 -3.50
CA HIS A 102 12.04 -16.27 -4.69
C HIS A 102 11.32 -16.98 -5.85
N GLY A 103 11.30 -16.36 -7.03
CA GLY A 103 10.67 -16.88 -8.24
C GLY A 103 9.16 -16.61 -8.38
N GLU A 104 8.50 -15.96 -7.41
CA GLU A 104 7.06 -15.64 -7.47
C GLU A 104 6.74 -14.29 -8.13
N CYS A 105 7.77 -13.48 -8.38
CA CYS A 105 7.63 -12.16 -9.00
C CYS A 105 7.79 -12.27 -10.52
N ALA A 106 6.68 -12.18 -11.26
CA ALA A 106 6.66 -12.37 -12.71
C ALA A 106 7.56 -11.41 -13.51
N HIS A 107 7.92 -10.27 -12.94
CA HIS A 107 8.69 -9.22 -13.61
C HIS A 107 10.05 -8.94 -12.96
N GLY A 108 10.59 -9.93 -12.23
CA GLY A 108 11.88 -9.87 -11.53
C GLY A 108 11.68 -9.88 -10.01
N GLU A 109 12.66 -10.42 -9.29
CA GLU A 109 12.56 -10.69 -7.84
C GLU A 109 12.19 -9.47 -6.99
N ASN A 110 12.62 -8.28 -7.40
CA ASN A 110 12.33 -7.04 -6.68
C ASN A 110 11.03 -6.33 -7.14
N ALA A 111 10.31 -6.88 -8.12
CA ALA A 111 9.09 -6.30 -8.70
C ALA A 111 7.85 -6.55 -7.82
N HIS A 112 7.98 -6.30 -6.53
CA HIS A 112 6.92 -6.43 -5.53
C HIS A 112 7.09 -5.40 -4.40
N ALA A 113 6.05 -5.21 -3.61
CA ALA A 113 6.01 -4.36 -2.45
C ALA A 113 5.76 -5.25 -1.21
N PRO A 114 6.84 -5.71 -0.54
CA PRO A 114 6.75 -6.50 0.69
C PRO A 114 5.79 -5.89 1.70
N ILE A 115 5.96 -4.59 1.97
CA ILE A 115 5.01 -3.72 2.68
C ILE A 115 4.50 -2.67 1.69
N LEU A 116 3.20 -2.71 1.39
CA LEU A 116 2.54 -1.76 0.49
C LEU A 116 1.82 -0.71 1.33
N ILE A 117 2.11 0.56 1.08
CA ILE A 117 1.40 1.69 1.69
C ILE A 117 0.38 2.22 0.68
N MET A 118 -0.84 2.48 1.14
CA MET A 118 -1.92 3.03 0.34
C MET A 118 -2.21 4.47 0.76
N PHE A 119 -1.89 5.43 -0.10
CA PHE A 119 -2.29 6.82 0.06
C PHE A 119 -3.73 6.99 -0.44
N VAL A 120 -4.58 7.57 0.40
CA VAL A 120 -5.99 7.83 0.10
C VAL A 120 -6.20 9.33 0.02
N PHE A 121 -6.49 9.83 -1.17
CA PHE A 121 -6.72 11.24 -1.46
C PHE A 121 -8.22 11.55 -1.48
N ASP A 122 -8.56 12.79 -1.12
CA ASP A 122 -9.89 13.33 -1.30
C ASP A 122 -10.14 13.54 -2.80
N ALA A 123 -11.05 12.77 -3.40
CA ALA A 123 -11.26 12.81 -4.84
C ALA A 123 -11.69 14.21 -5.30
N ARG A 124 -12.53 14.89 -4.53
CA ARG A 124 -13.02 16.21 -4.88
C ARG A 124 -11.87 17.23 -4.94
N SER A 125 -10.99 17.24 -3.95
CA SER A 125 -9.84 18.15 -3.87
C SER A 125 -8.87 17.97 -5.05
N VAL A 126 -8.69 16.73 -5.52
CA VAL A 126 -7.78 16.41 -6.62
C VAL A 126 -8.44 16.72 -7.96
N LEU A 127 -9.68 16.27 -8.18
CA LEU A 127 -10.39 16.40 -9.46
C LEU A 127 -10.71 17.85 -9.84
N LEU A 128 -10.70 18.78 -8.87
CA LEU A 128 -10.89 20.21 -9.07
C LEU A 128 -9.59 20.96 -9.37
N GLN A 129 -8.43 20.32 -9.33
CA GLN A 129 -7.18 20.98 -9.66
C GLN A 129 -7.08 21.25 -11.16
N ASP A 130 -6.50 22.40 -11.50
CA ASP A 130 -6.19 22.75 -12.87
C ASP A 130 -5.12 21.80 -13.44
N GLY A 131 -5.28 21.45 -14.72
CA GLY A 131 -4.33 20.60 -15.44
C GLY A 131 -4.41 19.10 -15.11
N VAL A 132 -5.41 18.68 -14.33
CA VAL A 132 -5.68 17.25 -14.13
C VAL A 132 -6.24 16.64 -15.40
N CYS A 133 -5.67 15.48 -15.76
CA CYS A 133 -6.13 14.66 -16.87
C CYS A 133 -6.60 13.30 -16.35
N PHE A 134 -7.31 12.56 -17.21
CA PHE A 134 -7.85 11.24 -16.89
C PHE A 134 -7.46 10.26 -17.99
N SER A 135 -7.30 9.00 -17.59
CA SER A 135 -7.21 7.87 -18.51
C SER A 135 -8.24 6.82 -18.11
N ASP A 136 -8.93 6.27 -19.10
CA ASP A 136 -9.94 5.23 -18.91
C ASP A 136 -9.34 3.86 -18.57
N ARG A 137 -8.02 3.71 -18.66
CA ARG A 137 -7.26 2.48 -18.41
C ARG A 137 -5.82 2.79 -18.00
N ASN A 138 -5.00 1.77 -17.78
CA ASN A 138 -3.57 1.96 -17.49
C ASN A 138 -2.87 2.72 -18.63
N MET A 139 -2.21 3.83 -18.31
CA MET A 139 -1.50 4.69 -19.28
C MET A 139 -0.36 4.02 -20.05
N GLN A 140 0.12 2.87 -19.60
CA GLN A 140 1.15 2.08 -20.29
C GLN A 140 0.57 1.27 -21.46
N LEU A 141 -0.75 1.12 -21.57
CA LEU A 141 -1.38 0.44 -22.70
C LEU A 141 -1.37 1.32 -23.95
N ALA A 142 -1.09 0.73 -25.11
CA ALA A 142 -1.15 1.42 -26.40
C ALA A 142 -2.54 1.98 -26.74
N SER A 143 -3.60 1.42 -26.13
CA SER A 143 -4.97 1.85 -26.31
C SER A 143 -5.43 2.92 -25.32
N ALA A 144 -4.58 3.34 -24.37
CA ALA A 144 -4.95 4.35 -23.38
C ALA A 144 -5.19 5.70 -24.07
N SER A 145 -6.35 6.27 -23.78
CA SER A 145 -6.73 7.63 -24.18
C SER A 145 -6.58 8.57 -22.98
N VAL A 146 -6.27 9.83 -23.25
CA VAL A 146 -6.18 10.87 -22.21
C VAL A 146 -7.14 11.99 -22.56
N GLY A 147 -7.83 12.52 -21.56
CA GLY A 147 -8.64 13.72 -21.70
C GLY A 147 -8.78 14.46 -20.38
N ASP A 148 -9.16 15.74 -20.47
CA ASP A 148 -9.23 16.70 -19.36
C ASP A 148 -10.57 17.46 -19.35
N THR A 149 -11.61 16.88 -19.96
CA THR A 149 -12.95 17.48 -20.07
C THR A 149 -14.00 16.65 -19.36
N GLU A 150 -15.08 17.28 -18.90
CA GLU A 150 -16.24 16.58 -18.34
C GLU A 150 -16.87 15.59 -19.32
N ALA A 151 -16.86 15.91 -20.63
CA ALA A 151 -17.33 15.03 -21.68
C ALA A 151 -16.49 13.75 -21.78
N TYR A 152 -15.16 13.88 -21.75
CA TYR A 152 -14.27 12.71 -21.71
C TYR A 152 -14.44 11.92 -20.41
N PHE A 153 -14.47 12.60 -19.26
CA PHE A 153 -14.66 11.95 -17.96
C PHE A 153 -15.97 11.14 -17.93
N SER A 154 -17.06 11.70 -18.47
CA SER A 154 -18.35 11.01 -18.57
C SER A 154 -18.34 9.79 -19.49
N SER A 155 -17.37 9.70 -20.40
CA SER A 155 -17.20 8.55 -21.31
C SER A 155 -16.45 7.38 -20.69
N ILE A 156 -15.79 7.57 -19.54
CA ILE A 156 -15.09 6.50 -18.82
C ILE A 156 -16.12 5.47 -18.32
N PRO A 157 -15.95 4.16 -18.61
CA PRO A 157 -16.90 3.13 -18.21
C PRO A 157 -16.73 2.78 -16.72
N PHE A 158 -17.23 3.66 -15.84
CA PHE A 158 -17.03 3.56 -14.39
C PHE A 158 -17.63 2.31 -13.75
N ASP A 159 -18.62 1.68 -14.40
CA ASP A 159 -19.14 0.36 -14.01
C ASP A 159 -18.02 -0.69 -14.06
N LYS A 160 -17.17 -0.63 -15.08
CA LYS A 160 -15.98 -1.47 -15.23
C LYS A 160 -14.84 -1.02 -14.35
N VAL A 161 -14.63 0.30 -14.21
CA VAL A 161 -13.59 0.86 -13.32
C VAL A 161 -13.79 0.37 -11.90
N TYR A 162 -15.00 0.50 -11.35
CA TYR A 162 -15.33 0.10 -9.97
C TYR A 162 -15.69 -1.39 -9.84
N HIS A 163 -15.58 -2.17 -10.91
CA HIS A 163 -15.95 -3.58 -10.92
C HIS A 163 -15.07 -4.41 -9.98
N GLU A 164 -15.68 -5.29 -9.20
CA GLU A 164 -15.00 -6.24 -8.31
C GLU A 164 -15.61 -7.64 -8.43
N GLY A 165 -14.75 -8.66 -8.49
CA GLY A 165 -15.14 -10.05 -8.67
C GLY A 165 -14.81 -10.61 -10.05
N ASP A 166 -15.49 -11.70 -10.40
CA ASP A 166 -15.35 -12.40 -11.69
C ASP A 166 -15.77 -11.48 -12.85
N ILE A 167 -14.95 -11.46 -13.90
CA ILE A 167 -15.17 -10.65 -15.10
C ILE A 167 -16.18 -11.26 -16.08
N ALA A 168 -16.67 -12.47 -15.83
CA ALA A 168 -17.65 -13.17 -16.67
C ALA A 168 -17.26 -13.23 -18.16
N GLY A 169 -15.96 -13.31 -18.43
CA GLY A 169 -15.38 -13.32 -19.79
C GLY A 169 -15.07 -11.95 -20.40
N ASP A 170 -15.54 -10.82 -19.84
CA ASP A 170 -15.21 -9.47 -20.33
C ASP A 170 -13.82 -9.03 -19.85
N ARG A 171 -12.81 -9.28 -20.68
CA ARG A 171 -11.42 -8.91 -20.37
C ARG A 171 -11.18 -7.39 -20.29
N SER A 172 -12.01 -6.56 -20.92
CA SER A 172 -11.84 -5.10 -20.87
C SER A 172 -11.96 -4.54 -19.44
N ILE A 173 -12.68 -5.25 -18.56
CA ILE A 173 -12.78 -4.92 -17.14
C ILE A 173 -11.40 -4.85 -16.48
N ILE A 174 -10.47 -5.73 -16.86
CA ILE A 174 -9.11 -5.74 -16.27
C ILE A 174 -8.40 -4.43 -16.59
N ASP A 175 -8.48 -3.96 -17.84
CA ASP A 175 -7.83 -2.72 -18.27
C ASP A 175 -8.45 -1.49 -17.59
N HIS A 176 -9.78 -1.44 -17.53
CA HIS A 176 -10.52 -0.32 -16.93
C HIS A 176 -10.38 -0.25 -15.40
N ARG A 177 -10.13 -1.38 -14.72
CA ARG A 177 -9.79 -1.37 -13.28
C ARG A 177 -8.50 -0.62 -12.96
N CYS A 178 -7.69 -0.31 -13.97
CA CYS A 178 -6.50 0.52 -13.86
C CYS A 178 -6.72 1.93 -14.43
N ALA A 179 -7.95 2.43 -14.54
CA ALA A 179 -8.22 3.82 -14.88
C ALA A 179 -7.57 4.78 -13.87
N GLU A 180 -7.11 5.93 -14.36
CA GLU A 180 -6.19 6.80 -13.63
C GLU A 180 -6.61 8.27 -13.70
N VAL A 181 -6.31 8.98 -12.62
CA VAL A 181 -6.21 10.43 -12.55
C VAL A 181 -4.72 10.78 -12.67
N LEU A 182 -4.41 11.65 -13.63
CA LEU A 182 -3.08 12.12 -13.96
C LEU A 182 -2.94 13.54 -13.41
N VAL A 183 -2.14 13.68 -12.37
CA VAL A 183 -1.93 14.95 -11.67
C VAL A 183 -0.59 15.57 -12.06
N ALA A 184 -0.53 16.91 -12.07
CA ALA A 184 0.72 17.62 -12.30
C ALA A 184 1.79 17.23 -11.26
N SER A 185 3.06 17.22 -11.68
CA SER A 185 4.19 16.98 -10.78
C SER A 185 4.92 18.30 -10.48
N PRO A 186 5.24 18.58 -9.20
CA PRO A 186 4.81 17.87 -7.99
C PRO A 186 3.35 18.17 -7.62
N MET A 187 2.65 17.20 -7.02
CA MET A 187 1.34 17.40 -6.38
C MET A 187 1.50 17.40 -4.84
N PRO A 188 1.25 18.53 -4.15
CA PRO A 188 1.35 18.60 -2.68
C PRO A 188 0.35 17.70 -1.96
N LEU A 189 0.83 16.97 -0.94
CA LEU A 189 0.00 16.07 -0.12
C LEU A 189 -0.87 16.83 0.91
N ALA A 190 -0.40 17.99 1.39
CA ALA A 190 -1.02 18.69 2.52
C ALA A 190 -2.52 19.00 2.28
N GLN A 191 -2.89 19.30 1.03
CA GLN A 191 -4.24 19.72 0.62
C GLN A 191 -5.11 18.57 0.09
N THR A 192 -4.51 17.44 -0.29
CA THR A 192 -5.21 16.38 -1.05
C THR A 192 -5.25 15.05 -0.32
N LEU A 193 -4.22 14.72 0.48
CA LEU A 193 -4.10 13.45 1.17
C LEU A 193 -4.98 13.43 2.41
N GLN A 194 -5.95 12.52 2.47
CA GLN A 194 -6.76 12.29 3.68
C GLN A 194 -6.06 11.33 4.64
N TRP A 195 -5.67 10.15 4.13
CA TRP A 195 -5.22 9.03 4.97
C TRP A 195 -4.07 8.26 4.32
N ILE A 196 -3.28 7.61 5.17
CA ILE A 196 -2.19 6.70 4.82
C ILE A 196 -2.55 5.33 5.40
N TYR A 197 -3.05 4.44 4.56
CA TYR A 197 -3.47 3.11 4.97
C TYR A 197 -2.27 2.15 5.02
N CYS A 198 -2.19 1.42 6.14
CA CYS A 198 -1.29 0.28 6.34
C CYS A 198 -2.14 -1.00 6.51
N ARG A 199 -1.60 -2.18 6.17
CA ARG A 199 -2.39 -3.42 6.31
C ARG A 199 -2.63 -3.80 7.76
N THR A 200 -1.67 -3.49 8.63
CA THR A 200 -1.61 -3.93 10.03
C THR A 200 -0.95 -2.88 10.91
N ASP A 201 -1.16 -3.00 12.23
CA ASP A 201 -0.49 -2.14 13.22
C ASP A 201 1.03 -2.29 13.18
N ALA A 202 1.52 -3.49 12.85
CA ALA A 202 2.94 -3.76 12.67
C ALA A 202 3.52 -2.95 11.49
N GLU A 203 2.82 -2.88 10.37
CA GLU A 203 3.24 -2.06 9.22
C GLU A 203 3.16 -0.57 9.49
N ALA A 204 2.11 -0.11 10.18
CA ALA A 204 1.99 1.28 10.62
C ALA A 204 3.16 1.68 11.53
N SER A 205 3.50 0.83 12.50
CA SER A 205 4.67 1.03 13.37
C SER A 205 5.97 1.07 12.58
N THR A 206 6.10 0.20 11.57
CA THR A 206 7.27 0.17 10.68
C THR A 206 7.40 1.45 9.86
N LEU A 207 6.30 1.93 9.28
CA LEU A 207 6.28 3.19 8.54
C LEU A 207 6.70 4.37 9.43
N LEU A 208 6.12 4.49 10.63
CA LEU A 208 6.44 5.55 11.57
C LEU A 208 7.90 5.47 12.06
N HIS A 209 8.39 4.26 12.31
CA HIS A 209 9.80 4.03 12.65
C HIS A 209 10.73 4.51 11.53
N MET A 210 10.43 4.16 10.28
CA MET A 210 11.24 4.55 9.11
C MET A 210 11.17 6.06 8.82
N LEU A 211 10.05 6.72 9.11
CA LEU A 211 9.92 8.17 9.03
C LEU A 211 10.78 8.88 10.08
N GLY A 212 10.95 8.30 11.27
CA GLY A 212 11.73 8.89 12.34
C GLY A 212 11.11 10.21 12.82
N PRO A 213 11.87 11.32 12.93
CA PRO A 213 11.33 12.61 13.36
C PRO A 213 10.16 13.12 12.50
N ASP A 214 10.15 12.81 11.20
CA ASP A 214 9.10 13.23 10.26
C ASP A 214 7.75 12.57 10.56
N ALA A 215 7.73 11.49 11.34
CA ALA A 215 6.51 10.76 11.69
C ALA A 215 5.46 11.64 12.39
N ASN A 216 5.89 12.66 13.12
CA ASN A 216 4.99 13.57 13.84
C ASN A 216 4.03 14.32 12.91
N GLY A 217 4.45 14.62 11.67
CA GLY A 217 3.59 15.30 10.68
C GLY A 217 2.52 14.40 10.06
N TRP A 218 2.64 13.08 10.22
CA TRP A 218 1.85 12.10 9.49
C TRP A 218 1.07 11.12 10.37
N ARG A 219 1.45 10.96 11.65
CA ARG A 219 0.90 9.95 12.55
C ARG A 219 -0.63 9.95 12.60
N ASP A 220 -1.24 11.13 12.67
CA ASP A 220 -2.70 11.28 12.77
C ASP A 220 -3.44 10.92 11.46
N ARG A 221 -2.72 10.80 10.35
CA ARG A 221 -3.26 10.34 9.06
C ARG A 221 -2.99 8.85 8.81
N VAL A 222 -2.16 8.18 9.61
CA VAL A 222 -1.88 6.75 9.45
C VAL A 222 -3.05 5.94 10.02
N LEU A 223 -3.61 5.04 9.22
CA LEU A 223 -4.80 4.26 9.56
C LEU A 223 -4.63 2.78 9.24
N VAL A 224 -5.11 1.93 10.13
CA VAL A 224 -5.28 0.48 9.91
C VAL A 224 -6.78 0.22 9.95
N SER A 225 -7.38 -0.03 8.79
CA SER A 225 -8.83 -0.20 8.67
C SER A 225 -9.20 -0.99 7.43
N ASP A 226 -10.23 -1.83 7.57
CA ASP A 226 -10.82 -2.59 6.47
C ASP A 226 -12.03 -1.87 5.82
N ASP A 227 -12.35 -0.65 6.25
CA ASP A 227 -13.51 0.13 5.78
C ASP A 227 -13.55 0.37 4.26
N LEU A 228 -12.39 0.38 3.62
CA LEU A 228 -12.23 0.57 2.17
C LEU A 228 -11.80 -0.71 1.45
N LEU A 229 -11.41 -1.76 2.19
CA LEU A 229 -10.76 -2.97 1.69
C LEU A 229 -9.74 -2.67 0.58
N VAL A 230 -8.64 -2.01 0.96
CA VAL A 230 -7.64 -1.53 -0.01
C VAL A 230 -6.53 -2.52 -0.31
N PHE A 231 -6.47 -3.67 0.37
CA PHE A 231 -5.39 -4.65 0.28
C PHE A 231 -5.91 -6.05 -0.05
N ASP A 232 -5.11 -6.83 -0.79
CA ASP A 232 -5.43 -8.20 -1.21
C ASP A 232 -5.06 -9.27 -0.16
N LYS A 233 -4.05 -9.01 0.68
CA LYS A 233 -3.68 -9.86 1.84
C LYS A 233 -3.41 -11.35 1.49
N ARG A 234 -2.72 -11.62 0.38
CA ARG A 234 -2.50 -12.99 -0.14
C ARG A 234 -1.25 -13.70 0.34
N PHE A 235 -0.24 -12.93 0.67
CA PHE A 235 1.07 -13.43 1.06
C PHE A 235 1.26 -13.30 2.56
N VAL A 236 2.37 -13.82 3.07
CA VAL A 236 2.70 -13.69 4.49
C VAL A 236 2.94 -12.21 4.82
N TYR A 237 2.49 -11.78 5.98
CA TYR A 237 2.82 -10.48 6.55
C TYR A 237 2.72 -10.53 8.08
N VAL A 238 3.32 -9.54 8.74
CA VAL A 238 3.28 -9.42 10.19
C VAL A 238 1.99 -8.71 10.58
N GLU A 239 1.14 -9.35 11.38
CA GLU A 239 -0.08 -8.75 11.90
C GLU A 239 0.21 -7.93 13.14
N LYS A 240 0.88 -8.53 14.12
CA LYS A 240 1.19 -7.92 15.41
C LYS A 240 2.53 -8.42 15.92
N VAL A 241 3.21 -7.56 16.67
CA VAL A 241 4.45 -7.89 17.38
C VAL A 241 4.30 -7.41 18.82
N ALA A 242 4.74 -8.24 19.76
CA ALA A 242 4.91 -7.90 21.16
C ALA A 242 6.30 -8.34 21.61
N ILE A 243 6.86 -7.63 22.59
CA ILE A 243 8.11 -7.99 23.23
C ILE A 243 7.90 -8.04 24.75
N ALA A 244 8.53 -9.01 25.40
CA ALA A 244 8.51 -9.18 26.84
C ALA A 244 9.86 -9.72 27.32
N ARG A 245 10.03 -9.88 28.64
CA ARG A 245 11.27 -10.38 29.23
C ARG A 245 11.65 -11.78 28.74
N ASP A 246 10.67 -12.59 28.32
CA ASP A 246 10.85 -13.95 27.81
C ASP A 246 10.98 -14.03 26.27
N GLY A 247 11.00 -12.89 25.58
CA GLY A 247 11.35 -12.80 24.17
C GLY A 247 10.34 -12.05 23.30
N VAL A 248 10.28 -12.41 22.02
CA VAL A 248 9.41 -11.78 21.03
C VAL A 248 8.24 -12.71 20.70
N ILE A 249 7.05 -12.12 20.59
CA ILE A 249 5.84 -12.79 20.13
C ILE A 249 5.38 -12.10 18.85
N ALA A 250 5.18 -12.87 17.78
CA ALA A 250 4.68 -12.35 16.52
C ALA A 250 3.45 -13.13 16.03
N GLN A 251 2.40 -12.41 15.69
CA GLN A 251 1.27 -12.95 14.95
C GLN A 251 1.52 -12.69 13.46
N LEU A 252 1.50 -13.75 12.66
CA LEU A 252 1.72 -13.69 11.21
C LEU A 252 0.44 -14.12 10.50
N SER A 253 0.08 -13.41 9.44
CA SER A 253 -0.94 -13.90 8.52
C SER A 253 -0.34 -14.98 7.64
N PRO A 254 -1.00 -16.15 7.49
CA PRO A 254 -0.50 -17.19 6.61
C PRO A 254 -0.63 -16.76 5.14
N ARG A 255 0.28 -17.27 4.31
CA ARG A 255 0.09 -17.23 2.85
C ARG A 255 -1.19 -17.97 2.47
N GLN A 256 -1.84 -17.54 1.39
CA GLN A 256 -3.07 -18.15 0.89
C GLN A 256 -2.88 -19.64 0.49
N ASP A 257 -1.69 -20.00 0.04
CA ASP A 257 -1.30 -21.37 -0.34
C ASP A 257 -0.84 -22.24 0.84
N TYR A 258 -0.73 -21.66 2.05
CA TYR A 258 -0.22 -22.33 3.25
C TYR A 258 1.17 -22.96 3.10
N ALA A 259 1.96 -22.52 2.10
CA ALA A 259 3.33 -22.99 1.96
C ALA A 259 4.18 -22.58 3.17
N PRO A 260 5.18 -23.40 3.58
CA PRO A 260 6.14 -23.01 4.62
C PRO A 260 6.78 -21.66 4.31
N ILE A 261 7.23 -20.93 5.33
CA ILE A 261 7.78 -19.57 5.20
C ILE A 261 9.16 -19.46 5.84
N ASP A 262 9.97 -18.56 5.27
CA ASP A 262 11.24 -18.15 5.88
C ASP A 262 10.98 -17.07 6.92
N ILE A 263 11.51 -17.24 8.13
CA ILE A 263 11.41 -16.28 9.23
C ILE A 263 12.80 -15.98 9.76
N HIS A 264 13.15 -14.68 9.83
CA HIS A 264 14.34 -14.19 10.51
C HIS A 264 13.94 -13.08 11.50
N VAL A 265 14.25 -13.28 12.79
CA VAL A 265 13.96 -12.31 13.85
C VAL A 265 15.27 -11.82 14.46
N GLU A 266 15.41 -10.49 14.51
CA GLU A 266 16.53 -9.82 15.15
C GLU A 266 16.03 -8.88 16.24
N VAL A 267 16.70 -8.89 17.39
CA VAL A 267 16.43 -7.95 18.48
C VAL A 267 17.75 -7.31 18.88
N TRP A 268 17.79 -5.99 18.90
CA TRP A 268 18.97 -5.21 19.24
C TRP A 268 18.66 -4.31 20.43
N SER A 269 19.49 -4.33 21.47
CA SER A 269 19.37 -3.33 22.54
C SER A 269 19.80 -1.94 22.04
N SER A 270 19.43 -0.90 22.80
CA SER A 270 19.78 0.49 22.50
C SER A 270 21.28 0.77 22.41
N ASP A 271 22.12 -0.05 23.06
CA ASP A 271 23.58 -0.05 22.96
C ASP A 271 24.12 -0.69 21.66
N GLY A 272 23.25 -1.16 20.78
CA GLY A 272 23.62 -1.81 19.51
C GLY A 272 24.01 -3.28 19.64
N VAL A 273 23.83 -3.91 20.81
CA VAL A 273 24.11 -5.33 20.99
C VAL A 273 22.93 -6.18 20.51
N LYS A 274 23.18 -7.12 19.59
CA LYS A 274 22.18 -8.10 19.15
C LYS A 274 21.91 -9.09 20.29
N ARG A 275 20.65 -9.14 20.76
CA ARG A 275 20.17 -10.05 21.81
C ARG A 275 19.47 -11.28 21.26
N VAL A 276 18.90 -11.19 20.05
CA VAL A 276 18.24 -12.30 19.36
C VAL A 276 18.66 -12.31 17.89
N ASP A 277 18.97 -13.50 17.37
CA ASP A 277 19.16 -13.80 15.94
C ASP A 277 18.56 -15.18 15.66
N TYR A 278 17.26 -15.23 15.41
CA TYR A 278 16.55 -16.48 15.12
C TYR A 278 16.33 -16.61 13.62
N ARG A 279 16.65 -17.77 13.02
CA ARG A 279 16.43 -18.05 11.60
C ARG A 279 15.80 -19.42 11.40
N ASN A 280 14.77 -19.49 10.56
CA ASN A 280 14.20 -20.74 10.09
C ASN A 280 13.68 -20.56 8.65
N LEU A 281 14.24 -21.35 7.72
CA LEU A 281 13.98 -21.27 6.27
C LEU A 281 12.84 -22.20 5.80
N ALA A 282 12.08 -22.77 6.73
CA ALA A 282 10.99 -23.69 6.41
C ALA A 282 10.00 -23.78 7.57
N SER A 283 9.65 -22.63 8.16
CA SER A 283 8.65 -22.61 9.23
C SER A 283 7.28 -22.97 8.64
N PRO A 284 6.46 -23.81 9.29
CA PRO A 284 5.08 -24.02 8.85
C PRO A 284 4.35 -22.67 8.66
N ALA A 285 3.37 -22.56 7.76
CA ALA A 285 2.65 -21.30 7.54
C ALA A 285 1.90 -20.78 8.79
N ARG A 286 1.68 -21.65 9.78
CA ARG A 286 1.04 -21.35 11.06
C ARG A 286 1.81 -21.99 12.22
N PRO A 287 1.80 -21.37 13.41
CA PRO A 287 2.39 -22.01 14.58
C PRO A 287 1.62 -23.29 14.96
N PRO A 288 2.26 -24.24 15.66
CA PRO A 288 1.58 -25.44 16.15
C PRO A 288 0.38 -25.09 17.03
N LEU A 289 -0.72 -25.81 16.83
CA LEU A 289 -1.91 -25.68 17.68
C LEU A 289 -1.57 -26.02 19.15
N PRO A 290 -2.20 -25.34 20.13
CA PRO A 290 -3.29 -24.36 19.99
C PRO A 290 -2.82 -22.91 19.80
N SER A 291 -1.52 -22.66 19.57
CA SER A 291 -0.99 -21.30 19.46
C SER A 291 -1.50 -20.60 18.19
N THR A 292 -1.70 -19.28 18.28
CA THR A 292 -1.96 -18.39 17.14
C THR A 292 -0.79 -17.46 16.85
N SER A 293 0.27 -17.51 17.67
CA SER A 293 1.46 -16.66 17.55
C SER A 293 2.74 -17.48 17.58
N TRP A 294 3.75 -16.99 16.87
CA TRP A 294 5.12 -17.46 16.96
C TRP A 294 5.79 -16.86 18.19
N ARG A 295 6.59 -17.67 18.89
CA ARG A 295 7.39 -17.24 20.03
C ARG A 295 8.85 -17.44 19.68
N PHE A 296 9.65 -16.41 19.93
CA PHE A 296 11.09 -16.40 19.75
C PHE A 296 11.71 -16.15 21.12
N PRO A 297 12.00 -17.22 21.89
CA PRO A 297 12.40 -17.10 23.28
C PRO A 297 13.73 -16.34 23.42
N ALA A 298 13.79 -15.46 24.40
CA ALA A 298 15.01 -14.76 24.79
C ALA A 298 14.93 -14.39 26.28
N GLN A 299 16.05 -13.98 26.87
CA GLN A 299 16.06 -13.37 28.20
C GLN A 299 16.41 -11.90 28.03
N LEU A 300 15.39 -11.05 28.08
CA LEU A 300 15.51 -9.60 27.91
C LEU A 300 15.35 -8.90 29.25
N GLN A 301 16.16 -7.86 29.45
CA GLN A 301 16.03 -6.96 30.59
C GLN A 301 15.03 -5.86 30.26
N ASP A 302 14.64 -5.08 31.26
CA ASP A 302 13.84 -3.89 31.01
C ASP A 302 14.65 -2.88 30.19
N GLY A 303 14.02 -2.29 29.19
CA GLY A 303 14.69 -1.39 28.26
C GLY A 303 14.02 -1.33 26.89
N ASN A 304 14.59 -0.51 26.02
CA ASN A 304 14.10 -0.32 24.65
C ASN A 304 14.93 -1.14 23.67
N TYR A 305 14.24 -1.85 22.77
CA TYR A 305 14.83 -2.76 21.80
C TYR A 305 14.34 -2.47 20.38
N LEU A 306 15.26 -2.45 19.42
CA LEU A 306 14.90 -2.49 18.00
C LEU A 306 14.61 -3.95 17.62
N VAL A 307 13.35 -4.23 17.33
CA VAL A 307 12.90 -5.53 16.83
C VAL A 307 12.77 -5.45 15.32
N LYS A 308 13.35 -6.41 14.61
CA LYS A 308 13.17 -6.60 13.16
C LYS A 308 12.68 -8.01 12.88
N ILE A 309 11.68 -8.12 12.03
CA ILE A 309 11.20 -9.41 11.50
C ILE A 309 11.30 -9.34 9.99
N HIS A 310 12.06 -10.27 9.42
CA HIS A 310 12.12 -10.50 7.99
C HIS A 310 11.36 -11.79 7.67
N LEU A 311 10.61 -11.75 6.58
CA LEU A 311 9.87 -12.87 6.01
C LEU A 311 10.34 -13.02 4.57
N GLU A 312 10.71 -14.23 4.14
CA GLU A 312 11.25 -14.46 2.79
C GLU A 312 12.41 -13.51 2.43
N SER A 313 13.28 -13.22 3.40
CA SER A 313 14.38 -12.24 3.29
C SER A 313 13.97 -10.77 3.07
N HIS A 314 12.68 -10.44 3.15
CA HIS A 314 12.17 -9.07 3.08
C HIS A 314 11.74 -8.55 4.43
N LEU A 315 11.89 -7.25 4.66
CA LEU A 315 11.41 -6.61 5.88
C LEU A 315 9.88 -6.73 5.99
N GLY A 316 9.42 -7.35 7.07
CA GLY A 316 8.00 -7.43 7.44
C GLY A 316 7.64 -6.56 8.65
N PHE A 317 8.61 -6.29 9.53
CA PHE A 317 8.43 -5.38 10.67
C PHE A 317 9.77 -4.78 11.12
N ALA A 318 9.79 -3.50 11.47
CA ALA A 318 10.85 -2.89 12.26
C ALA A 318 10.33 -1.76 13.16
N SER A 319 10.52 -1.86 14.46
CA SER A 319 10.25 -0.77 15.39
C SER A 319 11.05 -0.91 16.68
N PHE A 320 11.26 0.22 17.36
CA PHE A 320 11.62 0.23 18.76
C PHE A 320 10.43 -0.19 19.62
N MET A 321 10.68 -1.02 20.63
CA MET A 321 9.67 -1.56 21.54
C MET A 321 10.26 -1.69 22.96
N ASP A 322 9.48 -1.33 23.96
CA ASP A 322 9.90 -1.38 25.36
C ASP A 322 9.57 -2.72 26.03
N VAL A 323 10.53 -3.26 26.77
CA VAL A 323 10.33 -4.33 27.75
C VAL A 323 10.26 -3.71 29.14
N GLY A 324 9.28 -4.12 29.94
CA GLY A 324 9.14 -3.69 31.33
C GLY A 324 8.24 -2.47 31.56
N ASN A 325 7.92 -1.70 30.50
CA ASN A 325 6.90 -0.64 30.55
C ASN A 325 5.49 -1.22 30.38
N ASN A 326 5.05 -2.06 31.33
CA ASN A 326 3.62 -2.37 31.47
C ASN A 326 2.95 -1.21 32.21
N ILE A 327 2.62 -0.14 31.51
CA ILE A 327 1.57 0.78 31.97
C ILE A 327 0.24 0.15 31.50
N PHE A 328 -0.22 -0.82 32.30
CA PHE A 328 -1.54 -1.48 32.31
C PHE A 328 -1.92 -2.44 31.17
N LEU A 329 -2.31 -3.65 31.61
CA LEU A 329 -3.24 -4.58 30.95
C LEU A 329 -4.62 -3.94 30.75
#